data_AF-A0A8S3IIA6-F1
#
_entry.id   AF-A0A8S3IIA6-F1
#
_cell.length_a   1.000
_cell.length_b   1.000
_cell.length_c   1.000
_cell.angle_alpha   90.00
_cell.angle_beta   90.00
_cell.angle_gamma   90.00
#
_symmetry.space_group_name_H-M   'P 1'
#
loop_
_entity.id
_entity.type
_entity.pdbx_description
1 polymer ?
#
loop_
_entity_poly.entity_id
_entity_poly.type
_entity_poly.pdbx_seq_one_letter_code
_entity_poly.pdbx_strand_id
1 'polypeptide(L)'
;IDTPGHTYSWGKSMPELITVCWANGKPYQAIYGQHGEMEILNPIEPRVHSTMDALLREVKSIFPSNYIHLGMDEEYDLCWRSNPNVSRWMTDNKINSTRDLHSYYANRILDTMRNISAITIVWQDVWDEKVEVSFLLFLMINLW
;
A
#
# COMPACT_ATOMS: atom_id res chain seq x y z
N ILE A 1 -9.25 5.98 0.05
CA ILE A 1 -9.07 4.54 -0.21
C ILE A 1 -7.79 4.19 0.48
N ASP A 2 -7.89 3.55 1.63
CA ASP A 2 -6.74 3.35 2.50
C ASP A 2 -5.99 2.07 2.13
N THR A 3 -4.72 2.23 1.75
CA THR A 3 -3.80 1.18 1.31
C THR A 3 -2.35 1.66 1.46
N PRO A 4 -1.36 0.77 1.67
CA PRO A 4 -1.47 -0.69 1.63
C PRO A 4 -1.97 -1.32 2.93
N GLY A 5 -1.94 -0.59 4.05
CA GLY A 5 -2.54 -0.97 5.33
C GLY A 5 -4.06 -1.00 5.29
N HIS A 6 -4.69 -1.34 6.42
CA HIS A 6 -6.14 -1.33 6.61
C HIS A 6 -6.97 -2.10 5.56
N THR A 7 -6.41 -3.19 4.99
CA THR A 7 -7.03 -3.91 3.86
C THR A 7 -7.69 -5.24 4.24
N TYR A 8 -8.12 -5.43 5.49
CA TYR A 8 -8.86 -6.62 5.96
C TYR A 8 -10.02 -7.01 5.03
N SER A 9 -10.87 -6.03 4.68
CA SER A 9 -12.05 -6.26 3.83
C SER A 9 -11.67 -6.68 2.41
N TRP A 10 -10.53 -6.21 1.90
CA TRP A 10 -9.98 -6.62 0.61
C TRP A 10 -9.51 -8.06 0.65
N GLY A 11 -8.90 -8.51 1.75
CA GLY A 11 -8.51 -9.90 1.92
C GLY A 11 -9.69 -10.88 1.92
N LYS A 12 -10.90 -10.42 2.24
CA LYS A 12 -12.12 -11.24 2.15
C LYS A 12 -12.68 -11.36 0.74
N SER A 13 -12.51 -10.33 -0.10
CA SER A 13 -13.05 -10.31 -1.47
C SER A 13 -12.04 -10.72 -2.53
N MET A 14 -10.77 -10.35 -2.31
CA MET A 14 -9.63 -10.50 -3.22
C MET A 14 -8.40 -10.97 -2.45
N PRO A 15 -8.42 -12.19 -1.87
CA PRO A 15 -7.34 -12.72 -1.05
C PRO A 15 -5.98 -12.77 -1.76
N GLU A 16 -5.97 -12.85 -3.09
CA GLU A 16 -4.76 -12.84 -3.92
C GLU A 16 -3.97 -11.52 -3.86
N LEU A 17 -4.57 -10.43 -3.38
CA LEU A 17 -3.91 -9.13 -3.28
C LEU A 17 -3.15 -8.97 -1.96
N ILE A 18 -3.44 -9.80 -0.97
CA ILE A 18 -2.89 -9.70 0.39
C ILE A 18 -1.53 -10.39 0.47
N THR A 19 -0.61 -9.79 1.21
CA THR A 19 0.66 -10.41 1.54
C THR A 19 0.42 -11.64 2.42
N VAL A 20 0.93 -12.80 2.00
CA VAL A 20 1.00 -13.97 2.86
C VAL A 20 2.13 -13.77 3.88
N CYS A 21 1.81 -13.61 5.16
CA CYS A 21 2.82 -13.55 6.21
C CYS A 21 3.41 -14.95 6.47
N TRP A 22 4.59 -15.01 7.09
CA TRP A 22 5.25 -16.27 7.40
C TRP A 22 5.64 -16.32 8.88
N ALA A 23 5.52 -17.51 9.46
CA ALA A 23 5.97 -17.78 10.82
C ALA A 23 6.56 -19.19 10.87
N ASN A 24 7.69 -19.37 11.57
CA ASN A 24 8.34 -20.67 11.75
C ASN A 24 8.61 -21.42 10.42
N GLY A 25 9.01 -20.68 9.37
CA GLY A 25 9.35 -21.23 8.06
C GLY A 25 8.15 -21.73 7.24
N LYS A 26 6.93 -21.39 7.63
CA LYS A 26 5.72 -21.74 6.88
C LYS A 26 4.84 -20.51 6.65
N PRO A 27 4.04 -20.50 5.55
CA PRO A 27 2.97 -19.54 5.38
C PRO A 27 2.07 -19.53 6.62
N TYR A 28 1.87 -18.35 7.19
CA TYR A 28 0.95 -18.08 8.28
C TYR A 28 0.02 -16.97 7.81
N GLN A 29 -1.25 -17.31 7.61
CA GLN A 29 -2.27 -16.30 7.36
C GLN A 29 -2.76 -15.78 8.71
N ALA A 30 -2.92 -14.46 8.82
CA ALA A 30 -3.39 -13.82 10.04
C ALA A 30 -4.68 -14.49 10.55
N ILE A 31 -4.79 -14.66 11.87
CA ILE A 31 -6.03 -15.11 12.51
C ILE A 31 -7.05 -13.99 12.35
N TYR A 32 -8.05 -14.22 11.50
CA TYR A 32 -9.17 -13.30 11.29
C TYR A 32 -9.81 -12.88 12.63
N GLY A 33 -9.85 -11.57 12.89
CA GLY A 33 -10.52 -11.00 14.07
C GLY A 33 -9.64 -10.71 15.30
N GLN A 34 -8.35 -11.03 15.28
CA GLN A 34 -7.39 -10.57 16.31
C GLN A 34 -6.39 -9.53 15.80
N HIS A 35 -6.18 -9.46 14.48
CA HIS A 35 -5.12 -8.64 13.90
C HIS A 35 -5.55 -8.01 12.57
N GLY A 36 -6.46 -7.04 12.60
CA GLY A 36 -6.85 -6.28 11.40
C GLY A 36 -5.69 -5.53 10.73
N GLU A 37 -4.59 -5.35 11.46
CA GLU A 37 -3.32 -4.78 11.01
C GLU A 37 -2.54 -5.71 10.07
N MET A 38 -2.78 -7.03 10.12
CA MET A 38 -1.97 -7.99 9.36
C MET A 38 -2.39 -8.18 7.90
N GLU A 39 -3.59 -7.75 7.49
CA GLU A 39 -3.93 -7.70 6.06
C GLU A 39 -3.40 -6.41 5.44
N ILE A 40 -2.22 -6.59 4.84
CA ILE A 40 -1.53 -5.57 4.07
C ILE A 40 -1.41 -6.03 2.62
N LEU A 41 -1.67 -5.11 1.68
CA LEU A 41 -1.49 -5.40 0.26
C LEU A 41 -0.05 -5.82 -0.03
N ASN A 42 0.12 -6.67 -1.03
CA ASN A 42 1.42 -7.14 -1.47
C ASN A 42 2.02 -6.18 -2.54
N PRO A 43 3.04 -5.36 -2.20
CA PRO A 43 3.58 -4.39 -3.15
C PRO A 43 4.23 -5.02 -4.37
N ILE A 44 4.67 -6.28 -4.27
CA ILE A 44 5.35 -6.99 -5.35
C ILE A 44 4.39 -7.75 -6.27
N GLU A 45 3.09 -7.77 -5.95
CA GLU A 45 2.05 -8.40 -6.76
C GLU A 45 1.55 -7.42 -7.84
N PRO A 46 1.81 -7.65 -9.14
CA PRO A 46 1.36 -6.74 -10.20
C PRO A 46 -0.16 -6.51 -10.22
N ARG A 47 -0.94 -7.49 -9.77
CA ARG A 47 -2.39 -7.38 -9.69
C ARG A 47 -2.86 -6.31 -8.70
N VAL A 48 -2.09 -6.03 -7.65
CA VAL A 48 -2.38 -4.93 -6.71
C VAL A 48 -2.38 -3.60 -7.46
N HIS A 49 -1.31 -3.31 -8.20
CA HIS A 49 -1.16 -2.04 -8.94
C HIS A 49 -2.22 -1.84 -10.01
N SER A 50 -2.55 -2.89 -10.77
CA SER A 50 -3.60 -2.81 -11.80
C SER A 50 -5.00 -2.65 -11.19
N THR A 51 -5.27 -3.30 -10.05
CA THR A 51 -6.54 -3.11 -9.32
C THR A 51 -6.67 -1.69 -8.81
N MET A 52 -5.61 -1.14 -8.21
CA MET A 52 -5.61 0.24 -7.70
C MET A 52 -5.72 1.26 -8.83
N ASP A 53 -5.04 1.08 -9.96
CA ASP A 53 -5.16 1.98 -11.12
C ASP A 53 -6.61 2.03 -11.65
N ALA A 54 -7.23 0.86 -11.83
CA ALA A 54 -8.62 0.78 -12.28
C ALA A 54 -9.59 1.42 -11.28
N LEU A 55 -9.46 1.09 -10.00
CA LEU A 55 -10.33 1.62 -8.95
C LEU A 55 -10.21 3.14 -8.80
N LEU A 56 -8.98 3.68 -8.80
CA LEU A 56 -8.77 5.12 -8.63
C LEU A 56 -9.30 5.92 -9.82
N ARG A 57 -9.20 5.37 -11.05
CA ARG A 57 -9.83 5.95 -12.24
C ARG A 57 -11.35 5.96 -12.11
N GLU A 58 -11.95 4.85 -11.67
CA GLU A 58 -13.39 4.76 -11.44
C GLU A 58 -13.84 5.76 -10.38
N VAL A 59 -13.17 5.81 -9.23
CA VAL A 59 -13.44 6.77 -8.15
C VAL A 59 -13.35 8.19 -8.68
N LYS A 60 -12.32 8.55 -9.45
CA LYS A 60 -12.21 9.89 -10.05
C LYS A 60 -13.34 10.19 -11.04
N SER A 61 -13.87 9.19 -11.74
CA SER A 61 -15.00 9.38 -12.65
C SER A 61 -16.34 9.63 -11.92
N ILE A 62 -16.49 9.08 -10.72
CA ILE A 62 -17.74 9.15 -9.94
C ILE A 62 -17.77 10.38 -9.03
N PHE A 63 -16.64 10.69 -8.38
CA PHE A 63 -16.57 11.78 -7.42
C PHE A 63 -16.13 13.08 -8.10
N PRO A 64 -16.92 14.18 -8.01
CA PRO A 64 -16.60 15.44 -8.68
C PRO A 64 -15.40 16.17 -8.05
N SER A 65 -14.98 15.76 -6.85
CA SER A 65 -13.81 16.31 -6.16
C SER A 65 -12.51 16.06 -6.95
N ASN A 66 -11.59 17.01 -6.88
CA ASN A 66 -10.22 16.79 -7.35
C ASN A 66 -9.34 16.13 -6.29
N TYR A 67 -9.80 16.04 -5.04
CA TYR A 67 -9.05 15.46 -3.94
C TYR A 67 -9.44 14.00 -3.73
N ILE A 68 -8.43 13.14 -3.59
CA ILE A 68 -8.60 11.72 -3.24
C ILE A 68 -7.61 11.40 -2.12
N HIS A 69 -8.14 10.90 -1.01
CA HIS A 69 -7.34 10.42 0.12
C HIS A 69 -6.89 8.99 -0.12
N LEU A 70 -5.59 8.70 0.00
CA LEU A 70 -5.01 7.37 -0.22
C LEU A 70 -4.65 6.62 1.06
N GLY A 71 -4.81 7.26 2.22
CA GLY A 71 -4.42 6.65 3.49
C GLY A 71 -2.90 6.64 3.60
N MET A 72 -2.32 5.46 3.43
CA MET A 72 -0.88 5.17 3.51
C MET A 72 -0.33 5.27 4.94
N ASP A 73 -1.13 4.87 5.93
CA ASP A 73 -0.77 4.79 7.34
C ASP A 73 -0.67 3.34 7.85
N GLU A 74 -0.03 3.21 9.02
CA GLU A 74 0.03 2.02 9.86
C GLU A 74 0.34 0.72 9.09
N GLU A 75 1.36 0.76 8.24
CA GLU A 75 1.76 -0.41 7.47
C GLU A 75 2.40 -1.48 8.38
N TYR A 76 1.85 -2.69 8.35
CA TYR A 76 2.38 -3.82 9.12
C TYR A 76 3.60 -4.47 8.44
N ASP A 77 4.73 -3.76 8.50
CA ASP A 77 5.98 -4.11 7.81
C ASP A 77 6.55 -5.48 8.19
N LEU A 78 6.25 -5.98 9.39
CA LEU A 78 6.64 -7.31 9.88
C LEU A 78 6.13 -8.43 8.95
N CYS A 79 4.94 -8.28 8.35
CA CYS A 79 4.43 -9.26 7.40
C CYS A 79 5.29 -9.29 6.13
N TRP A 80 5.63 -8.13 5.56
CA TRP A 80 6.51 -8.04 4.40
C TRP A 80 7.89 -8.64 4.70
N ARG A 81 8.49 -8.33 5.85
CA ARG A 81 9.78 -8.88 6.27
C ARG A 81 9.76 -10.40 6.43
N SER A 82 8.64 -10.95 6.88
CA SER A 82 8.51 -12.39 7.08
C SER A 82 8.45 -13.16 5.77
N ASN A 83 7.94 -12.55 4.70
CA ASN A 83 7.66 -13.24 3.44
C ASN A 83 8.93 -13.40 2.57
N PRO A 84 9.39 -14.64 2.30
CA PRO A 84 10.64 -14.88 1.55
C PRO A 84 10.57 -14.43 0.08
N ASN A 85 9.38 -14.38 -0.53
CA ASN A 85 9.22 -13.87 -1.89
C ASN A 85 9.42 -12.35 -1.93
N VAL A 86 8.89 -11.63 -0.92
CA VAL A 86 9.10 -10.19 -0.77
C VAL A 86 10.58 -9.91 -0.53
N SER A 87 11.23 -10.63 0.40
CA SER A 87 12.67 -10.44 0.66
C SER A 87 13.55 -10.70 -0.57
N ARG A 88 13.24 -11.75 -1.35
CA ARG A 88 13.95 -12.04 -2.60
C ARG A 88 13.74 -10.93 -3.63
N TRP A 89 12.49 -10.53 -3.85
CA TRP A 89 12.16 -9.48 -4.80
C TRP A 89 12.85 -8.16 -4.43
N MET A 90 12.89 -7.80 -3.14
CA MET A 90 13.60 -6.62 -2.66
C MET A 90 15.10 -6.69 -2.99
N THR A 91 15.72 -7.85 -2.78
CA THR A 91 17.13 -8.08 -3.12
C THR A 91 17.38 -7.90 -4.62
N ASP A 92 16.55 -8.54 -5.45
CA ASP A 92 16.67 -8.52 -6.91
C ASP A 92 16.45 -7.10 -7.49
N ASN A 93 15.62 -6.29 -6.83
CA ASN A 93 15.27 -4.93 -7.24
C ASN A 93 16.03 -3.83 -6.48
N LYS A 94 17.04 -4.18 -5.67
CA LYS A 94 17.87 -3.24 -4.90
C LYS A 94 17.07 -2.34 -3.94
N ILE A 95 15.99 -2.89 -3.37
CA ILE A 95 15.18 -2.26 -2.32
C ILE A 95 15.77 -2.70 -0.98
N ASN A 96 16.26 -1.75 -0.17
CA ASN A 96 17.08 -2.07 0.99
C ASN A 96 16.29 -2.18 2.30
N SER A 97 15.08 -1.63 2.34
CA SER A 97 14.23 -1.59 3.53
C SER A 97 12.75 -1.72 3.18
N THR A 98 11.92 -2.09 4.17
CA THR A 98 10.45 -2.09 4.01
C THR A 98 9.90 -0.69 3.73
N ARG A 99 10.56 0.35 4.24
CA ARG A 99 10.28 1.74 3.87
C ARG A 99 10.54 2.03 2.39
N ASP A 100 11.64 1.52 1.84
CA ASP A 100 11.90 1.66 0.39
C ASP A 100 10.85 0.88 -0.43
N LEU A 101 10.36 -0.25 0.11
CA LEU A 101 9.26 -1.01 -0.50
C LEU A 101 7.93 -0.23 -0.41
N HIS A 102 7.65 0.44 0.71
CA HIS A 102 6.52 1.35 0.85
C HIS A 102 6.64 2.51 -0.15
N SER A 103 7.83 3.08 -0.31
CA SER A 103 8.12 4.13 -1.31
C SER A 103 7.89 3.64 -2.74
N TYR A 104 8.28 2.40 -3.04
CA TYR A 104 7.98 1.77 -4.32
C TYR A 104 6.46 1.66 -4.56
N TYR A 105 5.70 1.17 -3.57
CA TYR A 105 4.25 1.11 -3.66
C TYR A 105 3.62 2.49 -3.85
N ALA A 106 3.94 3.44 -2.97
CA ALA A 106 3.37 4.78 -2.96
C ALA A 106 3.60 5.50 -4.28
N ASN A 107 4.83 5.45 -4.84
CA ASN A 107 5.12 6.10 -6.13
C ASN A 107 4.27 5.54 -7.27
N ARG A 108 4.01 4.23 -7.31
CA ARG A 108 3.16 3.61 -8.33
C ARG A 108 1.73 4.12 -8.27
N ILE A 109 1.18 4.25 -7.06
CA ILE A 109 -0.17 4.78 -6.87
C ILE A 109 -0.21 6.28 -7.20
N LEU A 110 0.79 7.05 -6.76
CA LEU A 110 0.89 8.48 -7.07
C LEU A 110 1.04 8.76 -8.57
N ASP A 111 1.72 7.89 -9.32
CA ASP A 111 1.79 7.98 -10.78
C ASP A 111 0.40 7.86 -11.42
N THR A 112 -0.44 6.93 -10.94
CA THR A 112 -1.85 6.86 -11.35
C THR A 112 -2.55 8.19 -11.05
N MET A 113 -2.40 8.73 -9.84
CA MET A 113 -3.05 9.98 -9.42
C MET A 113 -2.68 11.17 -10.31
N ARG A 114 -1.40 11.29 -10.68
CA ARG A 114 -0.92 12.30 -11.63
C ARG A 114 -1.56 12.11 -13.00
N ASN A 115 -1.62 10.87 -13.49
CA ASN A 115 -2.22 10.55 -14.80
C ASN A 115 -3.72 10.88 -14.87
N ILE A 116 -4.43 10.83 -13.74
CA ILE A 116 -5.85 11.19 -13.66
C ILE A 116 -6.08 12.63 -13.15
N SER A 117 -5.02 13.43 -13.02
CA SER A 117 -5.06 14.83 -12.56
C SER A 117 -5.79 15.02 -11.22
N ALA A 118 -5.60 14.07 -10.29
CA ALA A 118 -6.15 14.16 -8.94
C ALA A 118 -5.10 14.70 -7.96
N ILE A 119 -5.53 15.57 -7.05
CA ILE A 119 -4.76 16.03 -5.91
C ILE A 119 -4.81 14.94 -4.84
N THR A 120 -3.66 14.43 -4.45
CA THR A 120 -3.59 13.35 -3.48
C THR A 120 -3.64 13.89 -2.05
N ILE A 121 -4.26 13.16 -1.13
CA ILE A 121 -4.13 13.39 0.31
C ILE A 121 -3.64 12.10 0.96
N VAL A 122 -2.67 12.20 1.86
CA VAL A 122 -2.11 11.07 2.60
C VAL A 122 -2.02 11.42 4.09
N TRP A 123 -1.92 10.39 4.92
CA TRP A 123 -1.56 10.55 6.32
C TRP A 123 -0.07 10.93 6.49
N GLN A 124 0.28 11.25 7.73
CA GLN A 124 1.62 11.72 8.09
C GLN A 124 2.72 10.66 7.95
N ASP A 125 2.38 9.37 8.00
CA ASP A 125 3.32 8.24 7.98
C ASP A 125 4.24 8.30 6.76
N VAL A 126 3.68 8.62 5.58
CA VAL A 126 4.45 8.88 4.34
C VAL A 126 5.55 9.92 4.55
N TRP A 127 5.28 10.97 5.34
CA TRP A 127 6.24 12.01 5.67
C TRP A 127 7.22 11.59 6.78
N ASP A 128 6.71 10.99 7.86
CA ASP A 128 7.47 10.63 9.06
C ASP A 128 8.48 9.51 8.76
N GLU A 129 8.06 8.52 7.98
CA GLU A 129 8.95 7.51 7.43
C GLU A 129 9.95 8.11 6.43
N LYS A 130 9.74 9.33 5.93
CA LYS A 130 10.51 9.96 4.84
C LYS A 130 10.44 9.13 3.56
N VAL A 131 9.26 8.62 3.23
CA VAL A 131 9.00 7.91 1.98
C VAL A 131 9.38 8.83 0.81
N GLU A 132 10.25 8.35 -0.10
CA GLU A 132 10.71 9.16 -1.22
C GLU A 132 9.63 9.21 -2.31
N VAL A 133 8.72 10.17 -2.21
CA VAL A 133 7.65 10.36 -3.19
C VAL A 133 7.91 11.58 -4.08
N SER A 134 7.58 11.50 -5.37
CA SER A 134 7.65 12.68 -6.24
C SER A 134 6.61 13.74 -5.80
N PHE A 135 7.09 14.89 -5.30
CA PHE A 135 6.29 15.85 -4.50
C PHE A 135 5.28 16.73 -5.28
N LEU A 136 5.02 16.47 -6.55
CA LEU A 136 3.99 17.22 -7.27
C LEU A 136 2.60 16.65 -6.94
N LEU A 137 1.89 17.36 -6.05
CA LEU A 137 0.47 17.24 -5.67
C LEU A 137 0.11 16.20 -4.58
N PHE A 138 0.57 16.41 -3.34
CA PHE A 138 -0.20 15.90 -2.20
C PHE A 138 -0.29 16.86 -1.02
N LEU A 139 -1.37 16.73 -0.25
CA LEU A 139 -1.56 17.34 1.06
C LEU A 139 -1.37 16.27 2.13
N MET A 140 -0.72 16.62 3.23
CA MET A 140 -0.57 15.77 4.40
C MET A 140 -1.62 16.15 5.44
N ILE A 141 -2.28 15.15 6.03
CA ILE A 141 -3.11 15.33 7.23
C ILE A 141 -2.40 14.67 8.40
N ASN A 142 -2.23 15.41 9.50
CA ASN A 142 -1.75 14.89 10.78
C ASN A 142 -2.96 14.65 11.69
N LEU A 143 -3.00 13.52 12.40
CA LEU A 143 -4.06 13.21 13.37
C LEU A 143 -3.56 12.96 14.80
N TRP A 144 -2.28 13.16 15.09
CA TRP A 144 -1.71 12.98 16.44
C TRP A 144 -0.57 13.98 16.72
#